data_AF-A0A9P7NIP5-F1
#
_entry.id   AF-A0A9P7NIP5-F1
#
_cell.length_a   1.000
_cell.length_b   1.000
_cell.length_c   1.000
_cell.angle_alpha   90.00
_cell.angle_beta   90.00
_cell.angle_gamma   90.00
#
_symmetry.space_group_name_H-M   'P 1'
#
loop_
_entity.id
_entity.type
_entity.pdbx_description
1 polymer ?
#
loop_
_entity_poly.entity_id
_entity_poly.type
_entity_poly.pdbx_seq_one_letter_code
_entity_poly.pdbx_strand_id
1 'polypeptide(L)'
;MDSELRSGKSVIAASTETIPAIEILASMLVLCYTEVFVPGSYNWKVHLRACRKIINIYQLEARQSTSTDSVLKFLLKDINDMEILTSTTAFDNESLPFSAPSLQYSNTVSGWAFTSLIHKITTLERKRHLTKLTNGALCSVNMSVWRRHAEEAHRRTMACPRLRSASQGQALRECFHALTRVYYYATLIYSYQAFATAGEKSSSLSTLVDGLLEDVKFIIAGSTHDLSHDLFFPLFIAGVETTFNRGQQIFVEKLFVESLSRTGIWCNYPALQFLRSLWSNPEHLLQHESWIDLARATASTKGSFVVF
;
A
#
# COMPACT_ATOMS: atom_id res chain seq x y z
N MET A 1 -42.70 47.23 5.46
CA MET A 1 -41.39 47.77 5.05
C MET A 1 -40.32 47.09 5.89
N ASP A 2 -40.24 45.75 5.79
CA ASP A 2 -39.31 44.92 6.57
C ASP A 2 -39.15 43.59 5.82
N SER A 3 -38.14 43.49 4.96
CA SER A 3 -37.65 42.22 4.43
C SER A 3 -36.40 42.49 3.60
N GLU A 4 -35.28 42.76 4.25
CA GLU A 4 -33.95 42.61 3.64
C GLU A 4 -32.88 42.79 4.72
N LEU A 5 -32.55 41.73 5.46
CA LEU A 5 -31.34 41.67 6.31
C LEU A 5 -31.13 40.26 6.88
N ARG A 6 -31.05 39.24 6.01
CA ARG A 6 -30.63 37.89 6.43
C ARG A 6 -30.13 37.03 5.27
N SER A 7 -29.15 37.51 4.49
CA SER A 7 -28.50 36.68 3.45
C SER A 7 -27.01 36.98 3.28
N GLY A 8 -26.27 37.14 4.38
CA GLY A 8 -24.84 37.49 4.33
C GLY A 8 -23.90 36.69 5.23
N LYS A 9 -24.39 35.79 6.10
CA LYS A 9 -23.55 35.17 7.14
C LYS A 9 -23.11 33.73 6.90
N SER A 10 -23.52 33.08 5.80
CA SER A 10 -23.27 31.63 5.60
C SER A 10 -21.99 31.30 4.81
N VAL A 11 -21.48 32.21 3.97
CA VAL A 11 -20.39 31.86 3.02
C VAL A 11 -18.99 32.09 3.59
N ILE A 12 -18.82 33.01 4.54
CA ILE A 12 -17.49 33.43 5.02
C ILE A 12 -16.94 32.45 6.09
N ALA A 13 -17.80 31.84 6.92
CA ALA A 13 -17.37 30.96 8.02
C ALA A 13 -16.81 29.60 7.56
N ALA A 14 -17.22 29.10 6.39
CA ALA A 14 -16.77 27.80 5.89
C ALA A 14 -15.30 27.80 5.38
N SER A 15 -14.75 28.99 5.08
CA SER A 15 -13.41 29.16 4.49
C SER A 15 -12.30 29.32 5.54
N THR A 16 -12.63 29.79 6.73
CA THR A 16 -11.65 30.04 7.82
C THR A 16 -11.39 28.81 8.67
N GLU A 17 -12.32 27.88 8.78
CA GLU A 17 -12.13 26.62 9.52
C GLU A 17 -11.33 25.57 8.73
N THR A 18 -11.20 25.73 7.40
CA THR A 18 -10.48 24.79 6.52
C THR A 18 -8.97 24.93 6.57
N ILE A 19 -8.44 26.16 6.73
CA ILE A 19 -7.00 26.38 6.82
C ILE A 19 -6.43 25.68 8.08
N PRO A 20 -7.03 25.84 9.28
CA PRO A 20 -6.64 25.07 10.46
C PRO A 20 -6.72 23.56 10.25
N ALA A 21 -7.74 23.04 9.57
CA ALA A 21 -7.87 21.61 9.34
C ALA A 21 -6.75 21.03 8.45
N ILE A 22 -6.34 21.76 7.41
CA ILE A 22 -5.23 21.37 6.53
C ILE A 22 -3.90 21.44 7.28
N GLU A 23 -3.67 22.48 8.08
CA GLU A 23 -2.46 22.65 8.89
C GLU A 23 -2.34 21.58 9.98
N ILE A 24 -3.44 21.25 10.65
CA ILE A 24 -3.50 20.17 11.64
C ILE A 24 -3.23 18.83 10.94
N LEU A 25 -3.84 18.58 9.78
CA LEU A 25 -3.63 17.35 9.01
C LEU A 25 -2.18 17.19 8.56
N ALA A 26 -1.58 18.26 8.03
CA ALA A 26 -0.17 18.28 7.64
C ALA A 26 0.74 18.01 8.83
N SER A 27 0.48 18.67 9.98
CA SER A 27 1.25 18.47 11.21
C SER A 27 1.16 17.02 11.71
N MET A 28 -0.03 16.41 11.67
CA MET A 28 -0.22 15.01 12.06
C MET A 28 0.49 14.05 11.10
N LEU A 29 0.51 14.33 9.80
CA LEU A 29 1.24 13.53 8.82
C LEU A 29 2.76 13.64 9.04
N VAL A 30 3.28 14.83 9.38
CA VAL A 30 4.70 15.02 9.73
C VAL A 30 5.06 14.21 10.98
N LEU A 31 4.22 14.23 12.02
CA LEU A 31 4.42 13.40 13.22
C LEU A 31 4.38 11.91 12.89
N CYS A 32 3.47 11.49 12.00
CA CYS A 32 3.39 10.12 11.50
C CYS A 32 4.72 9.69 10.86
N TYR A 33 5.26 10.47 9.93
CA TYR A 33 6.54 10.16 9.28
C TYR A 33 7.72 10.22 10.25
N THR A 34 7.73 11.16 11.19
CA THR A 34 8.79 11.24 12.21
C THR A 34 8.87 9.94 12.99
N GLU A 35 7.74 9.36 13.38
CA GLU A 35 7.67 8.06 14.06
C GLU A 35 7.99 6.87 13.14
N VAL A 36 7.69 6.96 11.83
CA VAL A 36 8.09 5.93 10.84
C VAL A 36 9.60 5.76 10.78
N PHE A 37 10.36 6.83 11.02
CA PHE A 37 11.82 6.81 11.05
C PHE A 37 12.41 6.32 12.39
N VAL A 38 11.59 6.10 13.42
CA VAL A 38 12.06 5.63 14.73
C VAL A 38 12.05 4.09 14.77
N PRO A 39 13.21 3.43 14.94
CA PRO A 39 13.27 1.98 15.03
C PRO A 39 12.40 1.42 16.15
N GLY A 40 11.51 0.48 15.81
CA GLY A 40 10.63 -0.18 16.77
C GLY A 40 9.43 0.65 17.24
N SER A 41 9.24 1.87 16.73
CA SER A 41 8.05 2.66 17.05
C SER A 41 6.80 2.12 16.36
N TYR A 42 5.70 2.11 17.11
CA TYR A 42 4.35 1.85 16.60
C TYR A 42 3.46 3.10 16.70
N ASN A 43 3.99 4.23 17.20
CA ASN A 43 3.22 5.47 17.42
C ASN A 43 2.76 6.12 16.11
N TRP A 44 3.43 5.85 14.99
CA TRP A 44 2.98 6.27 13.68
C TRP A 44 1.53 5.82 13.39
N LYS A 45 1.08 4.66 13.93
CA LYS A 45 -0.32 4.20 13.82
C LYS A 45 -1.29 5.17 14.50
N VAL A 46 -0.90 5.74 15.64
CA VAL A 46 -1.71 6.69 16.40
C VAL A 46 -1.89 7.97 15.58
N HIS A 47 -0.81 8.49 15.01
CA HIS A 47 -0.85 9.69 14.17
C HIS A 47 -1.63 9.45 12.87
N LEU A 48 -1.49 8.29 12.23
CA LEU A 48 -2.26 7.93 11.05
C LEU A 48 -3.77 7.84 11.36
N ARG A 49 -4.15 7.24 12.50
CA ARG A 49 -5.54 7.21 12.97
C ARG A 49 -6.07 8.63 13.26
N ALA A 50 -5.24 9.50 13.84
CA ALA A 50 -5.61 10.89 14.07
C ALA A 50 -5.87 11.63 12.76
N CYS A 51 -5.03 11.43 11.73
CA CYS A 51 -5.25 11.95 10.38
C CYS A 51 -6.63 11.55 9.85
N ARG A 52 -6.98 10.25 9.92
CA ARG A 52 -8.29 9.74 9.48
C ARG A 52 -9.45 10.38 10.26
N LYS A 53 -9.29 10.57 11.56
CA LYS A 53 -10.31 11.24 12.39
C LYS A 53 -10.51 12.70 11.95
N ILE A 54 -9.44 13.44 11.68
CA ILE A 54 -9.50 14.82 11.17
C ILE A 54 -10.20 14.86 9.81
N ILE A 55 -9.81 13.98 8.88
CA ILE A 55 -10.44 13.87 7.56
C ILE A 55 -11.96 13.68 7.68
N ASN A 56 -12.39 12.81 8.59
CA ASN A 56 -13.81 12.51 8.81
C ASN A 56 -14.56 13.66 9.49
N ILE A 57 -13.98 14.27 10.53
CA ILE A 57 -14.59 15.40 11.28
C ILE A 57 -14.84 16.58 10.35
N TYR A 58 -13.86 16.92 9.52
CA TYR A 58 -13.95 18.07 8.61
C TYR A 58 -14.50 17.71 7.22
N GLN A 59 -14.88 16.45 6.98
CA GLN A 59 -15.40 15.93 5.71
C GLN A 59 -14.51 16.30 4.52
N LEU A 60 -13.19 16.19 4.71
CA LEU A 60 -12.20 16.69 3.74
C LEU A 60 -12.26 15.95 2.40
N GLU A 61 -12.65 14.68 2.39
CA GLU A 61 -12.82 13.90 1.15
C GLU A 61 -13.97 14.42 0.28
N ALA A 62 -15.11 14.80 0.87
CA ALA A 62 -16.23 15.37 0.12
C ALA A 62 -15.81 16.68 -0.58
N ARG A 63 -15.01 17.49 0.13
CA ARG A 63 -14.46 18.77 -0.37
C ARG A 63 -13.33 18.60 -1.37
N GLN A 64 -12.64 17.45 -1.37
CA GLN A 64 -11.53 17.18 -2.29
C GLN A 64 -11.98 17.20 -3.76
N SER A 65 -13.19 16.69 -4.03
CA SER A 65 -13.75 16.61 -5.38
C SER A 65 -13.95 17.97 -6.05
N THR A 66 -14.20 19.01 -5.25
CA THR A 66 -14.47 20.39 -5.71
C THR A 66 -13.30 21.35 -5.45
N SER A 67 -12.32 20.94 -4.65
CA SER A 67 -11.18 21.79 -4.29
C SER A 67 -10.13 21.88 -5.40
N THR A 68 -9.57 23.07 -5.60
CA THR A 68 -8.38 23.31 -6.43
C THR A 68 -7.06 23.20 -5.65
N ASP A 69 -7.14 23.05 -4.33
CA ASP A 69 -5.99 22.99 -3.43
C ASP A 69 -5.15 21.73 -3.67
N SER A 70 -3.91 21.93 -4.14
CA SER A 70 -2.95 20.86 -4.38
C SER A 70 -2.39 20.24 -3.10
N VAL A 71 -2.28 21.01 -2.02
CA VAL A 71 -1.77 20.55 -0.73
C VAL A 71 -2.77 19.60 -0.10
N LEU A 72 -4.04 19.97 -0.03
CA LEU A 72 -5.10 19.08 0.46
C LEU A 72 -5.15 17.78 -0.35
N LYS A 73 -5.06 17.87 -1.68
CA LYS A 73 -5.04 16.69 -2.55
C LYS A 73 -3.84 15.78 -2.28
N PHE A 74 -2.66 16.36 -2.09
CA PHE A 74 -1.45 15.63 -1.74
C PHE A 74 -1.60 14.93 -0.39
N LEU A 75 -2.00 15.65 0.67
CA LEU A 75 -2.16 15.09 2.02
C LEU A 75 -3.14 13.92 2.04
N LEU A 76 -4.32 14.09 1.45
CA LEU A 76 -5.34 13.04 1.39
C LEU A 76 -4.85 11.82 0.60
N LYS A 77 -4.14 12.04 -0.52
CA LYS A 77 -3.54 10.94 -1.28
C LYS A 77 -2.53 10.18 -0.42
N ASP A 78 -1.61 10.89 0.21
CA ASP A 78 -0.51 10.29 0.94
C ASP A 78 -1.02 9.47 2.13
N ILE A 79 -1.94 10.02 2.91
CA ILE A 79 -2.62 9.31 4.01
C ILE A 79 -3.37 8.07 3.50
N ASN A 80 -4.11 8.19 2.39
CA ASN A 80 -4.81 7.05 1.80
C ASN A 80 -3.82 5.94 1.36
N ASP A 81 -2.69 6.31 0.77
CA ASP A 81 -1.68 5.34 0.35
C ASP A 81 -1.04 4.64 1.57
N MET A 82 -0.68 5.39 2.62
CA MET A 82 -0.19 4.80 3.88
C MET A 82 -1.18 3.80 4.48
N GLU A 83 -2.46 4.16 4.54
CA GLU A 83 -3.50 3.29 5.10
C GLU A 83 -3.72 2.03 4.26
N ILE A 84 -3.73 2.17 2.93
CA ILE A 84 -3.91 1.03 2.02
C ILE A 84 -2.75 0.05 2.18
N LEU A 85 -1.51 0.53 2.17
CA LEU A 85 -0.32 -0.30 2.33
C LEU A 85 -0.30 -0.97 3.72
N THR A 86 -0.62 -0.22 4.77
CA THR A 86 -0.81 -0.75 6.13
C THR A 86 -1.87 -1.85 6.19
N SER A 87 -2.98 -1.70 5.46
CA SER A 87 -4.09 -2.65 5.49
C SER A 87 -3.76 -4.03 4.90
N THR A 88 -2.71 -4.14 4.07
CA THR A 88 -2.31 -5.42 3.46
C THR A 88 -1.86 -6.44 4.51
N THR A 89 -1.32 -5.96 5.63
CA THR A 89 -0.71 -6.78 6.70
C THR A 89 -1.27 -6.49 8.10
N ALA A 90 -2.19 -5.52 8.22
CA ALA A 90 -2.97 -5.31 9.44
C ALA A 90 -4.14 -6.31 9.51
N PHE A 91 -4.11 -7.15 10.54
CA PHE A 91 -5.12 -8.19 10.81
C PHE A 91 -5.71 -8.08 12.23
N ASP A 92 -5.39 -7.02 12.96
CA ASP A 92 -5.90 -6.79 14.30
C ASP A 92 -7.41 -6.53 14.29
N ASN A 93 -8.14 -7.09 15.26
CA ASN A 93 -9.60 -6.94 15.34
C ASN A 93 -10.04 -5.49 15.58
N GLU A 94 -9.13 -4.61 16.01
CA GLU A 94 -9.39 -3.16 16.14
C GLU A 94 -9.34 -2.41 14.81
N SER A 95 -8.88 -3.04 13.72
CA SER A 95 -8.77 -2.43 12.39
C SER A 95 -9.97 -2.69 11.48
N LEU A 96 -11.18 -2.83 12.05
CA LEU A 96 -12.41 -2.71 11.26
C LEU A 96 -12.42 -1.36 10.53
N PRO A 97 -12.85 -1.39 9.26
CA PRO A 97 -12.08 -0.87 8.15
C PRO A 97 -11.79 0.62 8.36
N PHE A 98 -10.55 1.03 8.10
CA PHE A 98 -10.31 2.36 7.57
C PHE A 98 -11.43 2.61 6.55
N SER A 99 -12.35 3.54 6.87
CA SER A 99 -13.50 3.83 6.02
C SER A 99 -12.98 3.88 4.60
N ALA A 100 -13.47 2.97 3.74
CA ALA A 100 -12.83 2.66 2.48
C ALA A 100 -12.45 3.99 1.80
N PRO A 101 -11.15 4.28 1.61
CA PRO A 101 -10.74 5.54 1.02
C PRO A 101 -11.50 5.69 -0.30
N SER A 102 -12.02 6.88 -0.58
CA SER A 102 -12.84 7.08 -1.77
C SER A 102 -12.04 6.70 -3.03
N LEU A 103 -12.30 5.48 -3.54
CA LEU A 103 -11.63 4.85 -4.68
C LEU A 103 -11.74 5.69 -5.98
N GLN A 104 -12.65 6.66 -6.00
CA GLN A 104 -12.94 7.51 -7.15
C GLN A 104 -11.76 8.42 -7.55
N TYR A 105 -10.79 8.71 -6.66
CA TYR A 105 -9.77 9.74 -6.97
C TYR A 105 -8.29 9.34 -6.81
N SER A 106 -7.96 8.23 -6.10
CA SER A 106 -6.60 7.62 -6.15
C SER A 106 -6.14 7.40 -7.60
N ASN A 107 -7.11 7.15 -8.47
CA ASN A 107 -6.96 6.86 -9.89
C ASN A 107 -6.69 8.07 -10.81
N THR A 108 -7.01 9.31 -10.42
CA THR A 108 -6.99 10.48 -11.32
C THR A 108 -5.93 11.52 -10.99
N VAL A 109 -5.45 11.62 -9.74
CA VAL A 109 -4.49 12.67 -9.33
C VAL A 109 -3.05 12.23 -9.35
N SER A 110 -2.79 10.99 -8.92
CA SER A 110 -1.44 10.46 -8.72
C SER A 110 -0.80 9.99 -10.03
N GLY A 111 -1.61 9.43 -10.94
CA GLY A 111 -1.10 8.59 -12.03
C GLY A 111 -0.72 7.18 -11.59
N TRP A 112 -0.39 6.97 -10.32
CA TRP A 112 -0.08 5.66 -9.75
C TRP A 112 -1.33 4.84 -9.47
N ALA A 113 -1.62 3.85 -10.32
CA ALA A 113 -2.86 3.07 -10.24
C ALA A 113 -2.77 1.81 -9.36
N PHE A 114 -1.57 1.41 -8.93
CA PHE A 114 -1.38 0.16 -8.18
C PHE A 114 -1.98 0.20 -6.78
N THR A 115 -1.90 1.33 -6.06
CA THR A 115 -2.45 1.42 -4.70
C THR A 115 -3.96 1.17 -4.68
N SER A 116 -4.69 1.71 -5.67
CA SER A 116 -6.12 1.40 -5.87
C SER A 116 -6.38 -0.09 -6.10
N LEU A 117 -5.51 -0.78 -6.85
CA LEU A 117 -5.64 -2.21 -7.11
C LEU A 117 -5.33 -3.05 -5.87
N ILE A 118 -4.27 -2.73 -5.14
CA ILE A 118 -3.90 -3.35 -3.87
C ILE A 118 -5.05 -3.24 -2.88
N HIS A 119 -5.68 -2.06 -2.77
CA HIS A 119 -6.85 -1.86 -1.91
C HIS A 119 -8.04 -2.75 -2.30
N LYS A 120 -8.33 -2.88 -3.61
CA LYS A 120 -9.40 -3.77 -4.10
C LYS A 120 -9.12 -5.23 -3.78
N ILE A 121 -7.87 -5.68 -3.96
CA ILE A 121 -7.45 -7.04 -3.64
C ILE A 121 -7.65 -7.29 -2.14
N THR A 122 -7.10 -6.40 -1.31
CA THR A 122 -7.17 -6.49 0.16
C THR A 122 -8.62 -6.51 0.64
N THR A 123 -9.46 -5.60 0.14
CA THR A 123 -10.88 -5.52 0.56
C THR A 123 -11.66 -6.78 0.21
N LEU A 124 -11.46 -7.32 -1.00
CA LEU A 124 -12.13 -8.56 -1.39
C LEU A 124 -11.62 -9.75 -0.57
N GLU A 125 -10.32 -9.82 -0.33
CA GLU A 125 -9.70 -10.86 0.51
C GLU A 125 -10.34 -10.87 1.91
N ARG A 126 -10.43 -9.69 2.56
CA ARG A 126 -11.03 -9.55 3.89
C ARG A 126 -12.51 -9.97 3.90
N LYS A 127 -13.28 -9.58 2.87
CA LYS A 127 -14.69 -9.97 2.72
C LYS A 127 -14.85 -11.48 2.56
N ARG A 128 -13.98 -12.12 1.76
CA ARG A 128 -13.97 -13.57 1.55
C ARG A 128 -13.62 -14.29 2.84
N HIS A 129 -12.62 -13.82 3.57
CA HIS A 129 -12.24 -14.38 4.86
C HIS A 129 -13.42 -14.34 5.85
N LEU A 130 -14.10 -13.19 5.98
CA LEU A 130 -15.30 -13.08 6.83
C LEU A 130 -16.41 -14.04 6.40
N THR A 131 -16.64 -14.19 5.09
CA THR A 131 -17.63 -15.13 4.56
C THR A 131 -17.27 -16.58 4.89
N LYS A 132 -15.97 -16.94 4.85
CA LYS A 132 -15.46 -18.25 5.24
C LYS A 132 -15.72 -18.53 6.73
N LEU A 133 -15.49 -17.53 7.60
CA LEU A 133 -15.76 -17.65 9.05
C LEU A 133 -17.24 -17.87 9.36
N THR A 134 -18.15 -17.27 8.57
CA THR A 134 -19.60 -17.47 8.72
C THR A 134 -20.14 -18.69 7.96
N ASN A 135 -19.26 -19.59 7.49
CA ASN A 135 -19.60 -20.75 6.64
C ASN A 135 -20.46 -20.39 5.41
N GLY A 136 -20.27 -19.18 4.87
CA GLY A 136 -20.95 -18.72 3.67
C GLY A 136 -20.32 -19.28 2.40
N ALA A 137 -21.09 -19.33 1.32
CA ALA A 137 -20.59 -19.75 0.02
C ALA A 137 -19.60 -18.72 -0.56
N LEU A 138 -18.37 -19.15 -0.83
CA LEU A 138 -17.38 -18.33 -1.50
C LEU A 138 -17.65 -18.29 -3.00
N CYS A 139 -17.76 -17.09 -3.58
CA CYS A 139 -17.80 -16.95 -5.03
C CYS A 139 -16.47 -17.43 -5.63
N SER A 140 -16.51 -18.13 -6.76
CA SER A 140 -15.28 -18.41 -7.52
C SER A 140 -14.63 -17.11 -7.97
N VAL A 141 -13.30 -17.02 -7.90
CA VAL A 141 -12.54 -15.85 -8.36
C VAL A 141 -11.90 -16.19 -9.70
N ASN A 142 -12.16 -15.37 -10.71
CA ASN A 142 -11.52 -15.52 -12.01
C ASN A 142 -10.20 -14.73 -12.03
N MET A 143 -9.07 -15.42 -12.00
CA MET A 143 -7.74 -14.78 -12.00
C MET A 143 -7.42 -13.99 -13.28
N SER A 144 -8.08 -14.28 -14.41
CA SER A 144 -7.92 -13.48 -15.64
C SER A 144 -8.44 -12.05 -15.48
N VAL A 145 -9.44 -11.83 -14.61
CA VAL A 145 -9.97 -10.49 -14.32
C VAL A 145 -8.93 -9.69 -13.54
N TRP A 146 -8.28 -10.30 -12.54
CA TRP A 146 -7.23 -9.65 -11.74
C TRP A 146 -5.97 -9.37 -12.54
N ARG A 147 -5.60 -10.28 -13.45
CA ARG A 147 -4.54 -10.04 -14.43
C ARG A 147 -4.83 -8.80 -15.29
N ARG A 148 -6.05 -8.72 -15.85
CA ARG A 148 -6.48 -7.56 -16.64
C ARG A 148 -6.47 -6.25 -15.83
N HIS A 149 -6.85 -6.32 -14.55
CA HIS A 149 -6.76 -5.15 -13.67
C HIS A 149 -5.31 -4.72 -13.42
N ALA A 150 -4.37 -5.65 -13.26
CA ALA A 150 -2.95 -5.35 -13.12
C ALA A 150 -2.37 -4.74 -14.42
N GLU A 151 -2.72 -5.29 -15.58
CA GLU A 151 -2.35 -4.75 -16.89
C GLU A 151 -2.88 -3.33 -17.09
N GLU A 152 -4.14 -3.09 -16.72
CA GLU A 152 -4.75 -1.77 -16.79
C GLU A 152 -4.09 -0.78 -15.83
N ALA A 153 -3.76 -1.19 -14.60
CA ALA A 153 -3.03 -0.35 -13.65
C ALA A 153 -1.63 0.00 -14.17
N HIS A 154 -0.92 -0.96 -14.77
CA HIS A 154 0.37 -0.74 -15.41
C HIS A 154 0.25 0.26 -16.57
N ARG A 155 -0.69 0.03 -17.50
CA ARG A 155 -0.94 0.90 -18.66
C ARG A 155 -1.26 2.34 -18.23
N ARG A 156 -2.12 2.51 -17.23
CA ARG A 156 -2.49 3.85 -16.70
C ARG A 156 -1.32 4.57 -16.05
N THR A 157 -0.51 3.84 -15.29
CA THR A 157 0.68 4.40 -14.64
C THR A 157 1.70 4.87 -15.67
N MET A 158 1.97 4.04 -16.69
CA MET A 158 2.87 4.39 -17.80
C MET A 158 2.35 5.56 -18.66
N ALA A 159 1.03 5.69 -18.79
CA ALA A 159 0.42 6.77 -19.56
C ALA A 159 0.39 8.12 -18.82
N CYS A 160 0.75 8.18 -17.54
CA CYS A 160 0.67 9.41 -16.76
C CYS A 160 1.71 10.45 -17.21
N PRO A 161 1.29 11.62 -17.73
CA PRO A 161 2.22 12.64 -18.21
C PRO A 161 3.14 13.19 -17.11
N ARG A 162 2.64 13.30 -15.87
CA ARG A 162 3.39 13.82 -14.71
C ARG A 162 4.58 12.93 -14.35
N LEU A 163 4.37 11.61 -14.37
CA LEU A 163 5.42 10.64 -14.07
C LEU A 163 6.45 10.57 -15.21
N ARG A 164 5.98 10.71 -16.46
CA ARG A 164 6.87 10.85 -17.63
C ARG A 164 7.73 12.11 -17.59
N SER A 165 7.18 13.24 -17.13
CA SER A 165 7.91 14.52 -17.02
C SER A 165 8.84 14.61 -15.81
N ALA A 166 8.51 13.92 -14.71
CA ALA A 166 9.35 13.88 -13.50
C ALA A 166 10.67 13.11 -13.73
N SER A 167 10.69 12.23 -14.72
CA SER A 167 11.86 11.41 -15.08
C SER A 167 12.78 12.18 -16.05
N GLN A 168 13.42 13.25 -15.57
CA GLN A 168 14.20 14.16 -16.43
C GLN A 168 15.48 13.49 -17.00
N GLY A 169 16.05 12.50 -16.30
CA GLY A 169 17.20 11.71 -16.75
C GLY A 169 16.81 10.35 -17.38
N GLN A 170 17.63 9.85 -18.32
CA GLN A 170 17.42 8.53 -18.93
C GLN A 170 17.47 7.40 -17.89
N ALA A 171 18.43 7.45 -16.96
CA ALA A 171 18.55 6.47 -15.88
C ALA A 171 17.29 6.45 -14.99
N LEU A 172 16.78 7.62 -14.59
CA LEU A 172 15.57 7.72 -13.77
C LEU A 172 14.33 7.22 -14.52
N ARG A 173 14.22 7.44 -15.83
CA ARG A 173 13.15 6.87 -16.67
C ARG A 173 13.18 5.35 -16.67
N GLU A 174 14.37 4.77 -16.85
CA GLU A 174 14.54 3.32 -16.86
C GLU A 174 14.21 2.70 -15.50
N CYS A 175 14.68 3.33 -14.40
CA CYS A 175 14.31 2.94 -13.04
C CYS A 175 12.80 3.04 -12.79
N PHE A 176 12.15 4.09 -13.28
CA PHE A 176 10.69 4.25 -13.17
C PHE A 176 9.92 3.16 -13.97
N HIS A 177 10.39 2.83 -15.18
CA HIS A 177 9.81 1.74 -15.97
C HIS A 177 9.95 0.41 -15.25
N ALA A 178 11.13 0.13 -14.70
CA ALA A 178 11.37 -1.06 -13.89
C ALA A 178 10.47 -1.07 -12.64
N LEU A 179 10.36 0.04 -11.91
CA LEU A 179 9.50 0.14 -10.73
C LEU A 179 8.04 -0.16 -11.07
N THR A 180 7.55 0.33 -12.21
CA THR A 180 6.19 0.08 -12.66
C THR A 180 5.95 -1.40 -13.01
N ARG A 181 6.98 -2.11 -13.52
CA ARG A 181 6.92 -3.57 -13.73
C ARG A 181 7.00 -4.34 -12.42
N VAL A 182 7.89 -3.94 -11.51
CA VAL A 182 7.99 -4.48 -10.15
C VAL A 182 6.65 -4.46 -9.43
N TYR A 183 5.93 -3.32 -9.45
CA TYR A 183 4.60 -3.23 -8.85
C TYR A 183 3.53 -4.03 -9.61
N TYR A 184 3.65 -4.15 -10.94
CA TYR A 184 2.80 -5.04 -11.72
C TYR A 184 2.94 -6.50 -11.25
N TYR A 185 4.18 -7.01 -11.16
CA TYR A 185 4.45 -8.36 -10.71
C TYR A 185 4.00 -8.57 -9.26
N ALA A 186 4.41 -7.68 -8.34
CA ALA A 186 4.09 -7.79 -6.93
C ALA A 186 2.57 -7.76 -6.67
N THR A 187 1.84 -6.85 -7.32
CA THR A 187 0.38 -6.75 -7.17
C THR A 187 -0.33 -7.97 -7.75
N LEU A 188 0.16 -8.51 -8.88
CA LEU A 188 -0.41 -9.70 -9.46
C LEU A 188 -0.16 -10.92 -8.57
N ILE A 189 1.07 -11.14 -8.09
CA ILE A 189 1.41 -12.19 -7.12
C ILE A 189 0.54 -12.06 -5.87
N TYR A 190 0.38 -10.84 -5.33
CA TYR A 190 -0.48 -10.59 -4.18
C TYR A 190 -1.93 -11.04 -4.44
N SER A 191 -2.48 -10.78 -5.62
CA SER A 191 -3.82 -11.27 -5.99
C SER A 191 -3.90 -12.80 -6.08
N TYR A 192 -2.85 -13.47 -6.56
CA TYR A 192 -2.78 -14.94 -6.56
C TYR A 192 -2.72 -15.48 -5.13
N GLN A 193 -1.93 -14.85 -4.25
CA GLN A 193 -1.87 -15.24 -2.85
C GLN A 193 -3.21 -15.07 -2.13
N ALA A 194 -3.95 -14.00 -2.46
CA ALA A 194 -5.26 -13.70 -1.87
C ALA A 194 -6.40 -14.60 -2.37
N PHE A 195 -6.38 -15.05 -3.64
CA PHE A 195 -7.56 -15.64 -4.27
C PHE A 195 -7.35 -16.99 -4.95
N ALA A 196 -6.15 -17.27 -5.46
CA ALA A 196 -5.94 -18.39 -6.36
C ALA A 196 -5.86 -19.72 -5.59
N THR A 197 -6.30 -20.78 -6.24
CA THR A 197 -6.12 -22.15 -5.75
C THR A 197 -4.65 -22.58 -5.82
N ALA A 198 -4.27 -23.64 -5.09
CA ALA A 198 -2.90 -24.14 -5.10
C ALA A 198 -2.39 -24.49 -6.51
N GLY A 199 -3.25 -25.07 -7.38
CA GLY A 199 -2.88 -25.38 -8.76
C GLY A 199 -2.63 -24.14 -9.63
N GLU A 200 -3.44 -23.10 -9.47
CA GLU A 200 -3.25 -21.83 -10.17
C GLU A 200 -1.98 -21.10 -9.71
N LYS A 201 -1.66 -21.16 -8.41
CA LYS A 201 -0.40 -20.62 -7.87
C LYS A 201 0.82 -21.28 -8.51
N SER A 202 0.88 -22.62 -8.52
CA SER A 202 2.03 -23.36 -9.04
C SER A 202 2.33 -23.13 -10.53
N SER A 203 1.31 -22.86 -11.34
CA SER A 203 1.48 -22.66 -12.80
C SER A 203 1.92 -21.24 -13.18
N SER A 204 1.59 -20.23 -12.36
CA SER A 204 1.73 -18.81 -12.74
C SER A 204 2.79 -18.05 -11.94
N LEU A 205 3.10 -18.46 -10.70
CA LEU A 205 3.92 -17.64 -9.79
C LEU A 205 5.40 -17.61 -10.15
N SER A 206 6.01 -18.72 -10.62
CA SER A 206 7.46 -18.77 -10.88
C SER A 206 7.91 -17.66 -11.84
N THR A 207 7.28 -17.54 -13.01
CA THR A 207 7.63 -16.51 -13.99
C THR A 207 7.42 -15.08 -13.47
N LEU A 208 6.39 -14.87 -12.64
CA LEU A 208 6.13 -13.56 -12.04
C LEU A 208 7.19 -13.18 -11.00
N VAL A 209 7.63 -14.15 -10.20
CA VAL A 209 8.65 -13.97 -9.17
C VAL A 209 10.02 -13.72 -9.80
N ASP A 210 10.35 -14.43 -10.87
CA ASP A 210 11.60 -14.24 -11.60
C ASP A 210 11.68 -12.82 -12.19
N GLY A 211 10.62 -12.37 -12.88
CA GLY A 211 10.54 -11.00 -13.41
C GLY A 211 10.57 -9.93 -12.33
N LEU A 212 9.90 -10.16 -11.19
CA LEU A 212 9.95 -9.28 -10.03
C LEU A 212 11.38 -9.11 -9.50
N LEU A 213 12.08 -10.22 -9.28
CA LEU A 213 13.44 -10.20 -8.74
C LEU A 213 14.45 -9.58 -9.72
N GLU A 214 14.27 -9.81 -11.03
CA GLU A 214 15.11 -9.20 -12.07
C GLU A 214 14.99 -7.68 -12.08
N ASP A 215 13.77 -7.14 -12.10
CA ASP A 215 13.59 -5.69 -12.12
C ASP A 215 13.97 -5.03 -10.78
N VAL A 216 13.76 -5.70 -9.65
CA VAL A 216 14.24 -5.22 -8.34
C VAL A 216 15.78 -5.14 -8.33
N LYS A 217 16.48 -6.15 -8.87
CA LYS A 217 17.94 -6.11 -9.03
C LYS A 217 18.38 -4.92 -9.85
N PHE A 218 17.70 -4.70 -10.98
CA PHE A 218 17.99 -3.58 -11.87
C PHE A 218 17.87 -2.22 -11.17
N ILE A 219 16.80 -2.00 -10.41
CA ILE A 219 16.58 -0.72 -9.70
C ILE A 219 17.68 -0.49 -8.65
N ILE A 220 18.01 -1.49 -7.84
CA ILE A 220 18.97 -1.33 -6.75
C ILE A 220 20.42 -1.21 -7.25
N ALA A 221 20.76 -1.89 -8.35
CA ALA A 221 22.06 -1.77 -9.01
C ALA A 221 22.20 -0.47 -9.83
N GLY A 222 21.11 0.25 -10.05
CA GLY A 222 21.07 1.50 -10.81
C GLY A 222 21.88 2.63 -10.15
N SER A 223 22.14 3.67 -10.93
CA SER A 223 22.91 4.85 -10.49
C SER A 223 22.11 5.84 -9.62
N THR A 224 20.81 5.63 -9.47
CA THR A 224 19.93 6.42 -8.61
C THR A 224 19.32 5.54 -7.53
N HIS A 225 19.20 6.10 -6.33
CA HIS A 225 18.53 5.47 -5.19
C HIS A 225 17.19 6.12 -4.85
N ASP A 226 16.73 7.05 -5.70
CA ASP A 226 15.57 7.90 -5.44
C ASP A 226 14.28 7.10 -5.23
N LEU A 227 14.20 5.88 -5.79
CA LEU A 227 13.03 5.01 -5.76
C LEU A 227 13.15 3.86 -4.74
N SER A 228 14.18 3.86 -3.89
CA SER A 228 14.42 2.76 -2.93
C SER A 228 13.29 2.63 -1.89
N HIS A 229 12.62 3.75 -1.58
CA HIS A 229 11.51 3.79 -0.64
C HIS A 229 10.23 3.12 -1.18
N ASP A 230 10.10 2.98 -2.49
CA ASP A 230 8.96 2.30 -3.13
C ASP A 230 9.15 0.77 -3.24
N LEU A 231 10.26 0.21 -2.75
CA LEU A 231 10.57 -1.21 -2.96
C LEU A 231 10.10 -2.13 -1.84
N PHE A 232 9.65 -1.63 -0.70
CA PHE A 232 9.31 -2.49 0.44
C PHE A 232 8.14 -3.43 0.16
N PHE A 233 7.04 -2.93 -0.43
CA PHE A 233 5.92 -3.80 -0.84
C PHE A 233 6.35 -4.90 -1.82
N PRO A 234 7.00 -4.57 -2.95
CA PRO A 234 7.51 -5.60 -3.85
C PRO A 234 8.53 -6.56 -3.24
N LEU A 235 9.46 -6.06 -2.42
CA LEU A 235 10.46 -6.90 -1.73
C LEU A 235 9.81 -7.85 -0.72
N PHE A 236 8.77 -7.41 -0.02
CA PHE A 236 8.03 -8.27 0.89
C PHE A 236 7.33 -9.40 0.13
N ILE A 237 6.63 -9.06 -0.97
CA ILE A 237 5.98 -10.06 -1.81
C ILE A 237 7.00 -11.06 -2.36
N ALA A 238 8.13 -10.59 -2.88
CA ALA A 238 9.22 -11.46 -3.31
C ALA A 238 9.73 -12.35 -2.15
N GLY A 239 9.93 -11.79 -0.96
CA GLY A 239 10.40 -12.50 0.22
C GLY A 239 9.51 -13.68 0.61
N VAL A 240 8.20 -13.50 0.55
CA VAL A 240 7.25 -14.60 0.80
C VAL A 240 7.40 -15.71 -0.25
N GLU A 241 7.48 -15.37 -1.54
CA GLU A 241 7.58 -16.39 -2.60
C GLU A 241 8.92 -17.14 -2.58
N THR A 242 9.95 -16.58 -1.97
CA THR A 242 11.27 -17.20 -1.82
C THR A 242 11.38 -18.15 -0.62
N THR A 243 10.26 -18.49 0.04
CA THR A 243 10.24 -19.31 1.28
C THR A 243 11.00 -20.63 1.17
N PHE A 244 11.06 -21.26 0.00
CA PHE A 244 11.76 -22.53 -0.21
C PHE A 244 13.09 -22.41 -0.99
N ASN A 245 13.57 -21.19 -1.24
CA ASN A 245 14.81 -20.94 -1.99
C ASN A 245 15.80 -20.11 -1.17
N ARG A 246 16.76 -20.77 -0.52
CA ARG A 246 17.73 -20.12 0.38
C ARG A 246 18.57 -19.04 -0.32
N GLY A 247 18.96 -19.25 -1.57
CA GLY A 247 19.74 -18.26 -2.32
C GLY A 247 18.94 -16.96 -2.55
N GLN A 248 17.66 -17.10 -2.91
CA GLN A 248 16.78 -15.94 -3.08
C GLN A 248 16.41 -15.28 -1.75
N GLN A 249 16.27 -16.04 -0.64
CA GLN A 249 16.06 -15.46 0.69
C GLN A 249 17.19 -14.52 1.11
N ILE A 250 18.45 -14.99 1.01
CA ILE A 250 19.64 -14.19 1.34
C ILE A 250 19.67 -12.92 0.49
N PHE A 251 19.31 -13.05 -0.79
CA PHE A 251 19.24 -11.94 -1.71
C PHE A 251 18.16 -10.92 -1.29
N VAL A 252 16.91 -11.34 -1.09
CA VAL A 252 15.82 -10.45 -0.66
C VAL A 252 16.14 -9.80 0.68
N GLU A 253 16.66 -10.55 1.64
CA GLU A 253 17.07 -10.04 2.96
C GLU A 253 18.09 -8.91 2.83
N LYS A 254 19.15 -9.12 2.03
CA LYS A 254 20.17 -8.11 1.80
C LYS A 254 19.54 -6.82 1.25
N LEU A 255 18.69 -6.94 0.24
CA LEU A 255 18.03 -5.80 -0.38
C LEU A 255 17.11 -5.07 0.61
N PHE A 256 16.36 -5.81 1.43
CA PHE A 256 15.47 -5.23 2.43
C PHE A 256 16.26 -4.42 3.47
N VAL A 257 17.37 -4.97 3.97
CA VAL A 257 18.27 -4.28 4.92
C VAL A 257 18.92 -3.05 4.29
N GLU A 258 19.33 -3.14 3.02
CA GLU A 258 19.89 -2.03 2.27
C GLU A 258 18.88 -0.90 2.08
N SER A 259 17.63 -1.22 1.71
CA SER A 259 16.54 -0.25 1.61
C SER A 259 16.21 0.41 2.96
N LEU A 260 16.14 -0.36 4.05
CA LEU A 260 15.96 0.18 5.41
C LEU A 260 17.09 1.16 5.78
N SER A 261 18.34 0.76 5.56
CA SER A 261 19.52 1.56 5.92
C SER A 261 19.62 2.85 5.10
N ARG A 262 19.18 2.82 3.84
CA ARG A 262 19.20 3.99 2.93
C ARG A 262 18.08 4.98 3.19
N THR A 263 16.87 4.47 3.41
CA THR A 263 15.66 5.31 3.51
C THR A 263 15.34 5.72 4.94
N GLY A 264 15.82 4.95 5.92
CA GLY A 264 15.49 5.12 7.33
C GLY A 264 14.04 4.72 7.68
N ILE A 265 13.26 4.16 6.75
CA ILE A 265 11.83 3.81 6.96
C ILE A 265 11.73 2.53 7.81
N TRP A 266 12.05 2.65 9.09
CA TRP A 266 12.18 1.53 10.02
C TRP A 266 10.86 0.87 10.40
N CYS A 267 9.72 1.51 10.12
CA CYS A 267 8.40 0.87 10.27
C CYS A 267 8.23 -0.41 9.43
N ASN A 268 9.05 -0.60 8.39
CA ASN A 268 9.10 -1.80 7.56
C ASN A 268 9.92 -2.96 8.18
N TYR A 269 10.70 -2.72 9.23
CA TYR A 269 11.53 -3.76 9.85
C TYR A 269 10.72 -4.95 10.41
N PRO A 270 9.55 -4.77 11.04
CA PRO A 270 8.69 -5.88 11.44
C PRO A 270 8.27 -6.79 10.27
N ALA A 271 8.15 -6.28 9.04
CA ALA A 271 7.90 -7.11 7.86
C ALA A 271 9.09 -8.03 7.53
N LEU A 272 10.31 -7.52 7.64
CA LEU A 272 11.52 -8.35 7.50
C LEU A 272 11.62 -9.40 8.61
N GLN A 273 11.20 -9.08 9.83
CA GLN A 273 11.15 -10.06 10.93
C GLN A 273 10.12 -11.16 10.67
N PHE A 274 8.96 -10.81 10.09
CA PHE A 274 7.99 -11.80 9.63
C PHE A 274 8.62 -12.74 8.58
N LEU A 275 9.30 -12.19 7.57
CA LEU A 275 9.98 -12.98 6.54
C LEU A 275 11.04 -13.91 7.13
N ARG A 276 11.90 -13.42 8.03
CA ARG A 276 12.92 -14.24 8.71
C ARG A 276 12.30 -15.39 9.50
N SER A 277 11.19 -15.12 10.19
CA SER A 277 10.47 -16.16 10.90
C SER A 277 9.84 -17.18 9.96
N LEU A 278 9.33 -16.75 8.81
CA LEU A 278 8.77 -17.63 7.78
C LEU A 278 9.87 -18.52 7.18
N TRP A 279 11.01 -17.95 6.80
CA TRP A 279 12.14 -18.68 6.22
C TRP A 279 12.78 -19.68 7.19
N SER A 280 12.75 -19.39 8.49
CA SER A 280 13.28 -20.28 9.53
C SER A 280 12.39 -21.48 9.81
N ASN A 281 11.09 -21.38 9.50
CA ASN A 281 10.13 -22.45 9.73
C ASN A 281 9.07 -22.50 8.61
N PRO A 282 9.49 -22.92 7.39
CA PRO A 282 8.64 -22.86 6.20
C PRO A 282 7.47 -23.84 6.27
N GLU A 283 7.54 -24.88 7.10
CA GLU A 283 6.46 -25.85 7.30
C GLU A 283 5.20 -25.20 7.89
N HIS A 284 5.33 -24.10 8.64
CA HIS A 284 4.19 -23.35 9.13
C HIS A 284 3.34 -22.82 7.96
N LEU A 285 3.96 -22.42 6.85
CA LEU A 285 3.22 -21.96 5.67
C LEU A 285 2.39 -23.09 5.05
N LEU A 286 2.86 -24.34 5.12
CA LEU A 286 2.15 -25.51 4.59
C LEU A 286 0.88 -25.84 5.37
N GLN A 287 0.76 -25.35 6.61
CA GLN A 287 -0.44 -25.48 7.45
C GLN A 287 -1.50 -24.41 7.14
N HIS A 288 -1.19 -23.48 6.23
CA HIS A 288 -2.04 -22.36 5.87
C HIS A 288 -2.24 -22.30 4.33
N GLU A 289 -3.34 -21.71 3.87
CA GLU A 289 -3.61 -21.58 2.42
C GLU A 289 -2.73 -20.50 1.77
N SER A 290 -2.23 -19.56 2.56
CA SER A 290 -1.42 -18.44 2.14
C SER A 290 -0.62 -17.85 3.30
N TRP A 291 0.37 -17.00 2.97
CA TRP A 291 1.06 -16.19 3.96
C TRP A 291 0.13 -15.22 4.69
N ILE A 292 -0.97 -14.80 4.05
CA ILE A 292 -1.98 -13.89 4.59
C ILE A 292 -2.67 -14.56 5.78
N ASP A 293 -2.99 -15.85 5.66
CA ASP A 293 -3.59 -16.64 6.74
C ASP A 293 -2.61 -16.87 7.89
N LEU A 294 -1.34 -17.13 7.57
CA LEU A 294 -0.27 -17.25 8.58
C LEU A 294 -0.07 -15.92 9.34
N ALA A 295 -0.01 -14.80 8.62
CA ALA A 295 0.13 -13.48 9.22
C ALA A 295 -1.08 -13.14 10.10
N ARG A 296 -2.29 -13.50 9.67
CA ARG A 296 -3.51 -13.38 10.48
C ARG A 296 -3.45 -14.23 11.75
N ALA A 297 -3.05 -15.50 11.64
CA ALA A 297 -2.96 -16.43 12.77
C ALA A 297 -1.91 -16.01 13.80
N THR A 298 -0.87 -15.31 13.37
CA THR A 298 0.24 -14.86 14.24
C THR A 298 0.10 -13.41 14.71
N ALA A 299 -0.91 -12.67 14.26
CA ALA A 299 -1.08 -11.24 14.57
C ALA A 299 -1.20 -10.95 16.07
N SER A 300 -1.83 -11.85 16.85
CA SER A 300 -1.99 -11.69 18.31
C SER A 300 -0.69 -11.92 19.09
N THR A 301 0.25 -12.67 18.54
CA THR A 301 1.51 -13.04 19.23
C THR A 301 2.71 -12.24 18.75
N LYS A 302 2.77 -11.92 17.45
CA LYS A 302 3.88 -11.18 16.83
C LYS A 302 3.56 -9.71 16.52
N GLY A 303 2.30 -9.31 16.71
CA GLY A 303 1.81 -7.97 16.36
C GLY A 303 1.57 -7.80 14.86
N SER A 304 0.83 -6.74 14.50
CA SER A 304 0.66 -6.33 13.11
C SER A 304 1.88 -5.56 12.60
N PHE A 305 2.41 -5.98 11.45
CA PHE A 305 3.48 -5.28 10.75
C PHE A 305 2.92 -4.48 9.57
N VAL A 306 3.74 -3.60 9.00
CA VAL A 306 3.42 -2.84 7.80
C VAL A 306 4.47 -3.05 6.74
N VAL A 307 4.00 -2.97 5.50
CA VAL A 307 4.84 -2.92 4.33
C VAL A 307 4.48 -1.65 3.58
N PHE A 308 5.22 -0.58 3.89
CA PHE A 308 5.08 0.77 3.34
C PHE A 308 5.95 0.90 2.11
#